data_AF-A0A1J3JYQ5-F1
#
_entry.id   AF-A0A1J3JYQ5-F1
#
_cell.length_a   1.000
_cell.length_b   1.000
_cell.length_c   1.000
_cell.angle_alpha   90.00
_cell.angle_beta   90.00
_cell.angle_gamma   90.00
#
_symmetry.space_group_name_H-M   'P 1'
#
loop_
_entity.id
_entity.type
_entity.pdbx_description
1 polymer ?
#
loop_
_entity_poly.entity_id
_entity_poly.type
_entity_poly.pdbx_seq_one_letter_code
_entity_poly.pdbx_strand_id
1 'polypeptide(L)'
;GSEPYEYQQLSCGFAYGVPVGTQNTNVVVVNDVFSCPYPLELTVKKKCKGLSGAKLEIVDLKSNVLLRVDGPHHSFNKKRVLRDPAGYPL
;
A
#
# COMPACT_ATOMS: atom_id res chain seq x y z
N GLY A 1 -13.36 18.55 -41.62
CA GLY A 1 -12.12 18.36 -40.86
C GLY A 1 -12.39 17.28 -39.85
N SER A 2 -11.80 16.11 -40.06
CA SER A 2 -11.94 14.95 -39.17
C SER A 2 -10.75 14.92 -38.21
N GLU A 3 -11.01 15.10 -36.91
CA GLU A 3 -10.04 14.97 -35.83
C GLU A 3 -9.51 13.51 -35.76
N PRO A 4 -8.19 13.27 -35.58
CA PRO A 4 -7.66 11.93 -35.43
C PRO A 4 -7.72 11.46 -33.97
N TYR A 5 -8.22 10.24 -33.77
CA TYR A 5 -8.21 9.54 -32.49
C TYR A 5 -6.80 9.04 -32.19
N GLU A 6 -6.14 9.65 -31.21
CA GLU A 6 -4.83 9.22 -30.72
C GLU A 6 -5.01 8.01 -29.78
N TYR A 7 -4.58 6.83 -30.22
CA TYR A 7 -4.52 5.64 -29.38
C TYR A 7 -3.35 5.77 -28.42
N GLN A 8 -3.62 6.10 -27.16
CA GLN A 8 -2.58 6.11 -26.13
C GLN A 8 -2.09 4.68 -25.86
N GLN A 9 -0.83 4.47 -26.23
CA GLN A 9 -0.09 3.22 -26.19
C GLN A 9 0.06 2.74 -24.73
N LEU A 10 -0.65 1.66 -24.38
CA LEU A 10 -0.51 0.95 -23.11
C LEU A 10 0.86 0.24 -23.06
N SER A 11 1.91 0.93 -22.63
CA SER A 11 3.19 0.30 -22.31
C SER A 11 3.17 -0.24 -20.88
N CYS A 12 2.68 -1.46 -20.70
CA CYS A 12 2.95 -2.26 -19.50
C CYS A 12 4.40 -2.77 -19.59
N GLY A 13 5.35 -2.01 -19.08
CA GLY A 13 6.76 -2.40 -18.97
C GLY A 13 7.22 -2.38 -17.52
N PHE A 14 7.02 -3.47 -16.79
CA PHE A 14 7.74 -3.68 -15.52
C PHE A 14 9.15 -4.20 -15.84
N ALA A 15 10.07 -3.29 -16.14
CA ALA A 15 11.49 -3.61 -16.31
C ALA A 15 12.29 -3.09 -15.11
N TYR A 16 12.94 -4.02 -14.43
CA TYR A 16 13.75 -3.79 -13.24
C TYR A 16 14.94 -2.88 -13.58
N GLY A 17 14.97 -1.70 -12.97
CA GLY A 17 16.15 -0.82 -12.88
C GLY A 17 16.41 0.06 -14.11
N VAL A 18 16.02 1.34 -14.02
CA VAL A 18 16.65 2.58 -14.56
C VAL A 18 15.61 3.72 -14.35
N PRO A 19 16.01 4.92 -13.87
CA PRO A 19 15.04 5.96 -13.53
C PRO A 19 14.54 6.66 -14.80
N VAL A 20 13.27 6.45 -15.13
CA VAL A 20 12.57 7.28 -16.13
C VAL A 20 12.25 8.62 -15.47
N GLY A 21 12.78 9.71 -16.05
CA GLY A 21 12.69 11.06 -15.50
C GLY A 21 11.27 11.51 -15.15
N THR A 22 11.17 12.30 -14.08
CA THR A 22 10.02 13.09 -13.58
C THR A 22 8.69 12.88 -14.33
N GLN A 23 8.10 11.71 -14.15
CA GLN A 23 6.68 11.51 -14.34
C GLN A 23 6.12 11.24 -12.94
N ASN A 24 5.08 11.97 -12.54
CA ASN A 24 4.28 11.62 -11.37
C ASN A 24 3.60 10.28 -11.69
N THR A 25 4.32 9.19 -11.49
CA THR A 25 3.84 7.83 -11.63
C THR A 25 2.99 7.52 -10.40
N ASN A 26 1.81 8.14 -10.33
CA ASN A 26 0.78 7.70 -9.40
C ASN A 26 0.32 6.31 -9.85
N VAL A 27 1.09 5.29 -9.46
CA VAL A 27 0.81 3.90 -9.78
C VAL A 27 -0.16 3.38 -8.73
N VAL A 28 -1.42 3.31 -9.12
CA VAL A 28 -2.47 2.72 -8.28
C VAL A 28 -2.39 1.20 -8.40
N VAL A 29 -1.94 0.53 -7.33
CA VAL A 29 -1.81 -0.95 -7.29
C VAL A 29 -2.98 -1.62 -6.59
N VAL A 30 -3.48 -1.02 -5.51
CA VAL A 30 -4.59 -1.56 -4.71
C VAL A 30 -5.85 -0.74 -4.95
N ASN A 31 -5.80 0.54 -4.61
CA ASN A 31 -6.87 1.50 -4.81
C ASN A 31 -6.30 2.93 -4.69
N ASP A 32 -6.90 3.89 -5.39
CA ASP A 32 -6.46 5.28 -5.43
C ASP A 32 -6.65 6.01 -4.10
N VAL A 33 -7.58 5.55 -3.26
CA VAL A 33 -7.81 6.06 -1.89
C VAL A 33 -6.57 5.91 -0.99
N PHE A 34 -5.65 4.99 -1.31
CA PHE A 34 -4.38 4.83 -0.58
C PHE A 34 -3.22 5.65 -1.17
N SER A 35 -3.44 6.38 -2.27
CA SER A 35 -2.43 7.23 -2.88
C SER A 35 -2.40 8.61 -2.22
N CYS A 36 -1.20 9.07 -1.84
CA CYS A 36 -0.99 10.44 -1.34
C CYS A 36 -0.24 11.27 -2.40
N PRO A 37 -0.62 12.54 -2.63
CA PRO A 37 0.07 13.41 -3.59
C PRO A 37 1.41 13.95 -3.07
N TYR A 38 1.80 13.56 -1.87
CA TYR A 38 3.05 13.92 -1.20
C TYR A 38 3.64 12.70 -0.48
N PRO A 39 4.95 12.70 -0.20
CA PRO A 39 5.57 11.65 0.60
C PRO A 39 4.90 11.51 1.97
N LEU A 40 4.51 10.29 2.32
CA LEU A 40 3.93 9.96 3.61
C LEU A 40 4.86 9.01 4.35
N GLU A 41 5.40 9.47 5.48
CA GLU A 41 6.25 8.64 6.33
C GLU A 41 5.41 7.69 7.18
N LEU A 42 5.81 6.42 7.19
CA LEU A 42 5.09 5.34 7.85
C LEU A 42 5.97 4.69 8.92
N THR A 43 5.42 4.55 10.13
CA THR A 43 6.05 3.85 11.24
C THR A 43 5.26 2.59 11.58
N VAL A 44 5.95 1.47 11.81
CA VAL A 44 5.33 0.24 12.28
C VAL A 44 5.33 0.20 13.80
N LYS A 45 4.15 0.12 14.42
CA LYS A 45 3.96 -0.10 15.86
C LYS A 45 3.46 -1.52 16.12
N LYS A 46 4.18 -2.26 16.95
CA LYS A 46 3.75 -3.58 17.42
C LYS A 46 2.81 -3.42 18.62
N LYS A 47 1.55 -3.87 18.48
CA LYS A 47 0.64 -4.07 19.61
C LYS A 47 0.60 -5.55 19.97
N CYS A 48 1.33 -5.92 21.02
CA CYS A 48 1.25 -7.25 21.59
C CYS A 48 -0.06 -7.37 22.38
N LYS A 49 -1.05 -8.11 21.86
CA LYS A 49 -2.22 -8.55 22.65
C LYS A 49 -2.14 -10.07 22.84
N GLY A 50 -1.42 -10.51 23.87
CA GLY A 50 -1.41 -11.91 24.34
C GLY A 50 -0.77 -12.94 23.40
N LEU A 51 -1.09 -14.22 23.65
CA LEU A 51 -0.46 -15.40 23.05
C LEU A 51 -0.95 -15.75 21.63
N SER A 52 -2.00 -15.10 21.09
CA SER A 52 -2.74 -15.63 19.92
C SER A 52 -2.63 -14.82 18.62
N GLY A 53 -1.82 -13.77 18.54
CA GLY A 53 -1.61 -13.06 17.26
C GLY A 53 -0.86 -11.74 17.39
N ALA A 54 0.02 -11.47 16.42
CA ALA A 54 0.64 -10.16 16.29
C ALA A 54 -0.33 -9.20 15.59
N LYS A 55 -0.68 -8.10 16.26
CA LYS A 55 -1.33 -6.96 15.63
C LYS A 55 -0.29 -5.88 15.43
N LEU A 56 0.06 -5.61 14.18
CA LEU A 56 0.89 -4.46 13.83
C LEU A 56 -0.01 -3.34 13.36
N GLU A 57 0.31 -2.13 13.73
CA GLU A 57 -0.32 -0.92 13.22
C GLU A 57 0.72 -0.17 12.40
N ILE A 58 0.36 0.23 11.20
CA ILE A 58 1.13 1.21 10.44
C ILE A 58 0.53 2.57 10.72
N VAL A 59 1.35 3.48 11.22
CA VAL A 59 0.94 4.83 11.63
C VAL A 59 1.74 5.90 10.89
N ASP A 60 1.16 7.09 10.76
CA ASP A 60 1.90 8.27 10.32
C ASP A 60 2.73 8.91 11.44
N LEU A 61 3.44 10.00 11.13
CA LEU A 61 4.19 10.81 12.09
C LEU A 61 3.33 11.35 13.26
N LYS A 62 2.03 11.56 13.03
CA LYS A 62 1.07 12.03 14.05
C LYS A 62 0.47 10.87 14.86
N SER A 63 0.94 9.64 14.64
CA SER A 63 0.41 8.41 15.25
C SER A 63 -1.04 8.08 14.87
N ASN A 64 -1.55 8.58 13.74
CA ASN A 64 -2.81 8.11 13.18
C ASN A 64 -2.63 6.71 12.60
N VAL A 65 -3.54 5.79 12.91
CA VAL A 65 -3.50 4.43 12.34
C VAL A 65 -4.01 4.48 10.90
N LEU A 66 -3.15 4.11 9.97
CA LEU A 66 -3.46 4.06 8.54
C LEU A 66 -3.81 2.64 8.09
N LEU A 67 -3.11 1.64 8.62
CA LEU A 67 -3.32 0.24 8.27
C LEU A 67 -3.07 -0.66 9.49
N ARG A 68 -3.67 -1.85 9.48
CA ARG A 68 -3.44 -2.90 10.49
C ARG A 68 -3.02 -4.18 9.81
N VAL A 69 -2.06 -4.88 10.41
CA VAL A 69 -1.67 -6.22 9.96
C VAL A 69 -2.07 -7.22 11.03
N ASP A 70 -2.95 -8.13 10.64
CA ASP A 70 -3.34 -9.28 11.45
C ASP A 70 -2.59 -10.53 11.01
N GLY A 71 -2.12 -11.31 11.98
CA GLY A 71 -1.71 -12.69 11.76
C GLY A 71 -1.01 -13.34 12.95
N PRO A 72 -0.77 -14.67 12.88
CA PRO A 72 -0.15 -15.41 13.97
C PRO A 72 1.30 -14.99 14.25
N HIS A 73 1.67 -14.83 15.53
CA HIS A 73 3.04 -14.45 15.92
C HIS A 73 4.04 -15.61 15.74
N HIS A 74 3.60 -16.84 15.98
CA HIS A 74 4.46 -18.04 16.03
C HIS A 74 3.68 -19.25 15.49
N SER A 75 3.47 -19.31 14.17
CA SER A 75 2.81 -20.47 13.54
C SER A 75 3.39 -20.77 12.16
N PHE A 76 3.27 -22.02 11.72
CA PHE A 76 3.58 -22.44 10.34
C PHE A 76 2.71 -21.73 9.29
N ASN A 77 1.57 -21.15 9.70
CA ASN A 77 0.75 -20.32 8.85
C ASN A 77 1.36 -18.91 8.74
N LYS A 78 1.89 -18.59 7.56
CA LYS A 78 2.51 -17.30 7.25
C LYS A 78 1.52 -16.28 6.70
N LYS A 79 0.22 -16.61 6.62
CA LYS A 79 -0.79 -15.68 6.10
C LYS A 79 -0.86 -14.44 7.00
N ARG A 80 -0.92 -13.29 6.34
CA ARG A 80 -1.13 -11.97 6.93
C ARG A 80 -2.27 -11.32 6.19
N VAL A 81 -3.08 -10.56 6.90
CA VAL A 81 -4.17 -9.77 6.30
C VAL A 81 -3.91 -8.32 6.64
N LEU A 82 -3.77 -7.49 5.61
CA LEU A 82 -3.75 -6.05 5.75
C LEU A 82 -5.20 -5.57 5.88
N ARG A 83 -5.45 -4.61 6.77
CA ARG A 83 -6.77 -4.02 6.97
C ARG A 83 -6.67 -2.52 7.02
N ASP A 84 -7.73 -1.85 6.59
CA ASP A 84 -7.90 -0.41 6.76
C ASP A 84 -8.14 -0.04 8.25
N PRO A 85 -8.23 1.26 8.59
CA PRO A 85 -8.48 1.70 9.96
C PRO A 85 -9.83 1.24 10.53
N ALA A 86 -10.84 1.03 9.67
CA ALA A 86 -12.16 0.53 10.02
C ALA A 86 -12.17 -0.99 10.26
N GLY A 87 -11.14 -1.71 9.85
CA GLY A 87 -10.97 -3.15 10.00
C GLY A 87 -11.38 -3.98 8.78
N TYR A 88 -11.70 -3.37 7.64
CA TYR A 88 -11.97 -4.09 6.41
C TYR A 88 -10.66 -4.63 5.81
N PRO A 89 -10.64 -5.88 5.30
CA PRO A 89 -9.45 -6.44 4.67
C PRO A 89 -9.17 -5.76 3.33
N LEU A 90 -7.89 -5.58 3.03
CA LEU A 90 -7.35 -5.15 1.74
C LEU A 90 -6.77 -6.35 0.98
#